data_AF-A0A534Q098-F1
#
_entry.id   AF-A0A534Q098-F1
#
_cell.length_a   1.000
_cell.length_b   1.000
_cell.length_c   1.000
_cell.angle_alpha   90.00
_cell.angle_beta   90.00
_cell.angle_gamma   90.00
#
_symmetry.space_group_name_H-M   'P 1'
#
loop_
_entity.id
_entity.type
_entity.pdbx_description
1 polymer ?
#
loop_
_entity_poly.entity_id
_entity_poly.type
_entity_poly.pdbx_seq_one_letter_code
_entity_poly.pdbx_strand_id
1 'polypeptide(L)'
;MLTRVHHVGLVVRRLEEGLAFWQGTLGLRVAKQATIQDQGVRAALLPIGRSEIELLEPVDAAGGVAKFLARRGEGLHHVCFETP
;
A
#
# COMPACT_ATOMS: atom_id res chain seq x y z
N MET A 1 -19.75 -14.34 0.18
CA MET A 1 -18.71 -15.33 0.58
C MET A 1 -17.36 -14.79 0.13
N LEU A 2 -16.31 -14.81 0.96
CA LEU A 2 -15.00 -14.29 0.57
C LEU A 2 -14.29 -15.24 -0.43
N THR A 3 -13.57 -14.69 -1.42
CA THR A 3 -12.96 -15.51 -2.49
C THR A 3 -11.43 -15.60 -2.39
N ARG A 4 -10.73 -14.47 -2.27
CA ARG A 4 -9.26 -14.42 -2.13
C ARG A 4 -8.81 -13.17 -1.36
N VAL A 5 -7.53 -13.14 -0.99
CA VAL A 5 -6.86 -11.89 -0.63
C VAL A 5 -6.75 -11.04 -1.90
N HIS A 6 -7.38 -9.87 -1.92
CA HIS A 6 -7.24 -8.91 -3.00
C HIS A 6 -5.86 -8.25 -2.91
N HIS A 7 -5.57 -7.59 -1.78
CA HIS A 7 -4.29 -6.93 -1.56
C HIS A 7 -3.88 -6.92 -0.09
N VAL A 8 -2.59 -6.72 0.13
CA VAL A 8 -2.00 -6.46 1.45
C VAL A 8 -1.49 -5.03 1.45
N GLY A 9 -2.08 -4.18 2.29
CA GLY A 9 -1.75 -2.76 2.41
C GLY A 9 -0.65 -2.52 3.43
N LEU A 10 0.46 -1.92 3.00
CA LEU A 10 1.60 -1.54 3.81
C LEU A 10 1.75 -0.03 3.79
N VAL A 11 1.93 0.57 4.96
CA VAL A 11 2.16 2.00 5.09
C VAL A 11 3.66 2.27 5.08
N VAL A 12 4.07 3.24 4.28
CA VAL A 12 5.45 3.70 4.12
C VAL A 12 5.50 5.22 4.28
N ARG A 13 6.63 5.77 4.75
CA ARG A 13 6.83 7.22 4.87
C ARG A 13 6.95 7.87 3.50
N ARG A 14 7.64 7.19 2.59
CA ARG A 14 7.89 7.66 1.22
C ARG A 14 7.79 6.48 0.27
N LEU A 15 6.96 6.63 -0.74
CA LEU A 15 6.69 5.58 -1.71
C LEU A 15 7.96 5.20 -2.48
N GLU A 16 8.80 6.17 -2.84
CA GLU A 16 10.04 5.93 -3.58
C GLU A 16 11.01 5.03 -2.79
N GLU A 17 11.14 5.27 -1.48
CA GLU A 17 12.00 4.48 -0.60
C GLU A 17 11.40 3.10 -0.32
N GLY A 18 10.09 3.05 -0.07
CA GLY A 18 9.36 1.80 0.13
C GLY A 18 9.44 0.87 -1.07
N LEU A 19 9.35 1.41 -2.28
CA LEU A 19 9.43 0.64 -3.54
C LEU A 19 10.79 0.00 -3.79
N ALA A 20 11.88 0.57 -3.25
CA ALA A 20 13.24 0.10 -3.51
C ALA A 20 13.42 -1.38 -3.14
N PHE A 21 12.85 -1.82 -2.02
CA PHE A 21 12.89 -3.23 -1.62
C PHE A 21 12.10 -4.12 -2.58
N TRP A 22 10.84 -3.77 -2.85
CA TRP A 22 9.95 -4.61 -3.67
C TRP A 22 10.42 -4.72 -5.12
N GLN A 23 10.89 -3.62 -5.71
CA GLN A 23 11.38 -3.62 -7.08
C GLN A 23 12.82 -4.14 -7.17
N GLY A 24 13.72 -3.64 -6.32
CA GLY A 24 15.15 -3.93 -6.42
C GLY A 24 15.55 -5.29 -5.85
N THR A 25 14.93 -5.72 -4.75
CA THR A 25 15.27 -6.99 -4.10
C THR A 25 14.38 -8.13 -4.60
N LEU A 26 13.07 -7.89 -4.70
CA LEU A 26 12.10 -8.93 -5.05
C LEU A 26 11.69 -8.93 -6.53
N GLY A 27 12.09 -7.92 -7.31
CA GLY A 27 11.83 -7.86 -8.75
C GLY A 27 10.39 -7.53 -9.15
N LEU A 28 9.55 -7.06 -8.20
CA LEU A 28 8.17 -6.68 -8.52
C LEU A 28 8.13 -5.42 -9.40
N ARG A 29 7.06 -5.30 -10.18
CA ARG A 29 6.80 -4.12 -10.99
C ARG A 29 5.61 -3.37 -10.42
N VAL A 30 5.68 -2.04 -10.48
CA VAL A 30 4.53 -1.19 -10.22
C VAL A 30 3.58 -1.30 -11.41
N ALA A 31 2.36 -1.76 -11.17
CA ALA A 31 1.30 -1.78 -12.18
C ALA A 31 0.55 -0.45 -12.24
N LYS A 32 0.33 0.19 -11.09
CA LYS A 32 -0.40 1.45 -10.99
C LYS A 32 0.13 2.28 -9.83
N GLN A 33 0.18 3.58 -10.03
CA GLN A 33 0.36 4.58 -8.98
C GLN A 33 -0.68 5.67 -9.12
N ALA A 34 -1.24 6.12 -8.00
CA ALA A 34 -2.20 7.21 -8.00
C ALA A 34 -2.23 7.91 -6.63
N THR A 35 -2.52 9.20 -6.66
CA THR A 35 -2.89 9.94 -5.45
C THR A 35 -4.41 9.93 -5.32
N ILE A 36 -4.89 9.37 -4.21
CA ILE A 36 -6.31 9.28 -3.85
C ILE A 36 -6.57 10.37 -2.82
N GLN A 37 -6.89 11.57 -3.30
CA GLN A 37 -7.04 12.78 -2.47
C GLN A 37 -8.05 12.57 -1.34
N ASP A 38 -9.21 11.97 -1.63
CA ASP A 38 -10.27 11.73 -0.65
C ASP A 38 -9.84 10.81 0.51
N GLN A 39 -8.81 9.99 0.30
CA GLN A 39 -8.24 9.11 1.32
C GLN A 39 -6.94 9.64 1.92
N GLY A 40 -6.42 10.76 1.41
CA GLY A 40 -5.17 11.36 1.87
C GLY A 40 -3.94 10.47 1.62
N VAL A 41 -3.93 9.69 0.55
CA VAL A 41 -2.83 8.74 0.27
C VAL A 41 -2.34 8.79 -1.18
N ARG A 42 -1.04 8.58 -1.35
CA ARG A 42 -0.39 8.20 -2.60
C ARG A 42 -0.13 6.71 -2.54
N ALA A 43 -0.70 5.96 -3.47
CA ALA A 43 -0.66 4.50 -3.47
C ALA A 43 0.14 3.95 -4.67
N ALA A 44 0.83 2.84 -4.46
CA ALA A 44 1.38 2.00 -5.53
C ALA A 44 0.87 0.56 -5.40
N LEU A 45 0.44 -0.02 -6.51
CA LEU A 45 0.04 -1.42 -6.60
C LEU A 45 1.11 -2.25 -7.31
N LEU A 46 1.53 -3.32 -6.67
CA LEU A 46 2.52 -4.27 -7.17
C LEU A 46 1.88 -5.67 -7.23
N PRO A 47 1.47 -6.15 -8.42
CA PRO A 47 0.79 -7.43 -8.54
C PRO A 47 1.72 -8.62 -8.29
N ILE A 48 1.19 -9.64 -7.62
CA ILE A 48 1.80 -10.96 -7.40
C ILE A 48 0.73 -12.02 -7.65
N GLY A 49 0.79 -12.68 -8.80
CA GLY A 49 -0.21 -13.69 -9.17
C GLY A 49 -1.62 -13.07 -9.27
N ARG A 50 -2.50 -13.41 -8.32
CA ARG A 50 -3.90 -12.91 -8.25
C ARG A 50 -4.13 -11.91 -7.10
N SER A 51 -3.08 -11.51 -6.41
CA SER A 51 -3.14 -10.57 -5.28
C SER A 51 -2.15 -9.44 -5.53
N GLU A 52 -2.22 -8.39 -4.71
CA GLU A 52 -1.36 -7.22 -4.85
C GLU A 52 -0.71 -6.84 -3.52
N ILE A 53 0.50 -6.29 -3.59
CA ILE A 53 1.05 -5.46 -2.52
C ILE A 53 0.65 -4.03 -2.82
N GLU A 54 -0.02 -3.39 -1.86
CA GLU A 54 -0.37 -1.99 -1.92
C GLU A 54 0.53 -1.22 -0.95
N LEU A 55 1.34 -0.30 -1.47
CA LEU A 55 2.09 0.64 -0.65
C LEU A 55 1.33 1.94 -0.52
N LEU A 56 1.18 2.43 0.70
CA LEU A 56 0.42 3.63 1.04
C LEU A 56 1.35 4.65 1.69
N GLU A 57 1.56 5.77 1.02
CA GLU A 57 2.21 6.95 1.57
C GLU A 57 1.14 8.00 1.91
N PRO A 58 1.10 8.54 3.14
CA PRO A 58 0.21 9.65 3.45
C PRO A 58 0.66 10.92 2.71
N VAL A 59 -0.28 11.65 2.10
CA VAL A 59 0.03 12.91 1.38
C VAL A 59 0.03 14.13 2.29
N ASP A 60 -0.57 14.02 3.46
CA ASP A 60 -0.60 15.05 4.50
C ASP A 60 -0.52 14.43 5.90
N ALA A 61 -0.46 15.27 6.93
CA ALA A 61 -0.45 14.83 8.32
C ALA A 61 -1.86 14.49 8.86
N ALA A 62 -2.89 14.65 8.03
CA ALA A 62 -4.27 14.32 8.34
C ALA A 62 -4.60 12.91 7.83
N GLY A 63 -5.80 12.42 8.17
CA GLY A 63 -6.23 11.08 7.73
C GLY A 63 -5.70 9.90 8.55
N GLY A 64 -6.23 8.71 8.22
CA GLY A 64 -6.00 7.48 8.98
C GLY A 64 -4.58 6.93 8.83
N VAL A 65 -4.06 6.95 7.61
CA VAL A 65 -2.72 6.42 7.29
C VAL A 65 -1.62 7.24 7.95
N ALA A 66 -1.71 8.57 7.94
CA ALA A 66 -0.75 9.44 8.64
C ALA A 66 -0.72 9.18 10.15
N LYS A 67 -1.91 9.04 10.77
CA LYS A 67 -2.04 8.69 12.20
C LYS A 67 -1.49 7.30 12.51
N PHE A 68 -1.70 6.32 11.63
CA PHE A 68 -1.11 5.00 11.78
C PHE A 68 0.41 5.08 11.75
N LEU A 69 0.98 5.72 10.73
CA LEU A 69 2.42 5.88 10.55
C LEU A 69 3.07 6.58 11.75
N ALA A 70 2.45 7.64 12.27
CA ALA A 70 2.96 8.36 13.44
C ALA A 70 2.96 7.50 14.72
N ARG A 71 1.99 6.60 14.87
CA ARG A 71 1.84 5.76 16.08
C ARG A 71 2.62 4.46 16.02
N ARG A 72 2.74 3.85 14.84
CA ARG A 72 3.25 2.48 14.67
C ARG A 72 4.51 2.39 13.81
N GLY A 73 4.85 3.45 13.08
CA GLY A 73 5.88 3.39 12.05
C GLY A 73 5.37 2.74 10.76
N GLU A 74 6.30 2.43 9.87
CA GLU A 74 6.01 1.74 8.61
C GLU A 74 5.65 0.27 8.88
N GLY A 75 4.82 -0.31 8.02
CA GLY A 75 4.51 -1.74 8.09
C GLY A 75 3.10 -2.10 7.66
N LEU A 76 2.69 -3.33 7.98
CA LEU A 76 1.39 -3.89 7.62
C LEU A 76 0.26 -3.07 8.26
N HIS A 77 -0.60 -2.49 7.42
CA HIS A 77 -1.77 -1.72 7.84
C HIS A 77 -3.03 -2.57 7.80
N HIS A 78 -3.25 -3.29 6.71
CA HIS A 78 -4.46 -4.09 6.54
C HIS A 78 -4.30 -5.19 5.48
N VAL A 79 -5.28 -6.09 5.47
CA VAL A 79 -5.46 -7.11 4.43
C VAL A 79 -6.87 -6.94 3.89
N CYS A 80 -7.01 -6.82 2.57
CA CYS A 80 -8.28 -6.70 1.90
C CYS A 80 -8.67 -8.03 1.25
N PHE A 81 -9.91 -8.47 1.46
CA PHE A 81 -10.47 -9.68 0.87
C PHE A 81 -11.48 -9.33 -0.20
N GLU A 82 -11.44 -10.05 -1.32
CA GLU A 82 -12.43 -9.93 -2.36
C GLU A 82 -13.74 -10.62 -1.97
N THR A 83 -14.84 -9.98 -2.38
CA THR A 83 -16.22 -10.46 -2.28
C THR A 83 -16.84 -10.53 -3.69
N PRO A 84 -17.86 -11.37 -3.94
CA PRO A 84 -18.54 -11.47 -5.22
C PRO A 84 -19.33 -10.21 -5.55
#